data_AF-A0A5J5N9E8-F1
#
_entry.id   AF-A0A5J5N9E8-F1
#
_cell.length_a   1.000
_cell.length_b   1.000
_cell.length_c   1.000
_cell.angle_alpha   90.00
_cell.angle_beta   90.00
_cell.angle_gamma   90.00
#
_symmetry.space_group_name_H-M   'P 1'
#
loop_
_entity.id
_entity.type
_entity.pdbx_description
1 polymer ?
#
loop_
_entity_poly.entity_id
_entity_poly.type
_entity_poly.pdbx_seq_one_letter_code
_entity_poly.pdbx_strand_id
1 'polypeptide(L)'
;MDGKRIEGNEVYALAMCVSILLFAPIVVSNPIPADKSQVEAWFNGIIKPVKERGTTLDPELVQAETEPRIIKVMQGGGGEFDTITKAIESVPSGNAKRVIISIGPGSYKEKIRIERNKPFITLLGDPKNMPNLTFDGTAKQYGTVDSATLITESNYFVGANLNIVNSAPRPDGKMVGAQAVALRVSGDRSAFYNCKIIGFQDTLCDDRGNHFFKDCHIRGTVDFIFGSGTSLYLNTEIFVVGDPEGDPEMAIITAHARESSSEDTGYSFVHGRITGTAKDVFLGRAWKSSPRVVYSYTEMDEIVHPGGWSSNRQPERAE
;
A
#
# COMPACT_ATOMS: atom_id res chain seq x y z
N MET A 1 -4.12 -61.23 -55.23
CA MET A 1 -2.76 -61.47 -54.71
C MET A 1 -1.93 -60.29 -55.19
N ASP A 2 -1.97 -59.20 -54.43
CA ASP A 2 -0.90 -58.81 -53.47
C ASP A 2 0.18 -58.04 -54.27
N GLY A 3 0.42 -56.74 -54.11
CA GLY A 3 0.41 -55.94 -52.90
C GLY A 3 1.86 -55.51 -52.63
N LYS A 4 2.18 -54.20 -52.77
CA LYS A 4 3.10 -53.45 -51.89
C LYS A 4 3.30 -51.99 -52.33
N ARG A 5 2.57 -51.13 -51.62
CA ARG A 5 2.97 -49.91 -50.89
C ARG A 5 4.47 -49.54 -50.95
N ILE A 6 4.76 -48.30 -51.35
CA ILE A 6 5.98 -47.57 -50.99
C ILE A 6 5.54 -46.32 -50.23
N GLU A 7 5.89 -46.24 -48.95
CA GLU A 7 5.74 -45.08 -48.06
C GLU A 7 7.09 -44.35 -47.92
N GLY A 8 7.03 -43.07 -47.55
CA GLY A 8 8.18 -42.30 -47.02
C GLY A 8 8.35 -40.95 -47.72
N ASN A 9 7.48 -39.97 -47.48
CA ASN A 9 7.66 -38.91 -46.48
C ASN A 9 8.97 -38.12 -46.64
N GLU A 10 8.95 -37.06 -47.46
CA GLU A 10 9.70 -35.83 -47.24
C GLU A 10 9.17 -34.75 -48.20
N VAL A 11 9.27 -33.48 -47.80
CA VAL A 11 8.79 -32.27 -48.51
C VAL A 11 7.31 -31.88 -48.31
N TYR A 12 6.82 -31.97 -47.07
CA TYR A 12 5.78 -31.07 -46.56
C TYR A 12 6.26 -30.41 -45.26
N ALA A 13 7.24 -29.53 -45.36
CA ALA A 13 7.67 -28.68 -44.25
C ALA A 13 8.36 -27.41 -44.74
N LEU A 14 7.79 -26.71 -45.72
CA LEU A 14 8.01 -25.26 -45.81
C LEU A 14 6.96 -24.61 -44.92
N ALA A 15 7.22 -24.74 -43.62
CA ALA A 15 6.39 -24.22 -42.56
C ALA A 15 6.24 -22.70 -42.72
N MET A 16 4.99 -22.27 -42.61
CA MET A 16 4.52 -20.90 -42.45
C MET A 16 5.58 -19.94 -41.87
N CYS A 17 6.25 -19.18 -42.74
CA CYS A 17 6.79 -17.88 -42.35
C CYS A 17 5.64 -16.86 -42.32
N VAL A 18 4.60 -17.15 -41.54
CA VAL A 18 3.63 -16.15 -41.14
C VAL A 18 4.22 -15.51 -39.91
N SER A 19 4.75 -14.32 -40.12
CA SER A 19 5.11 -13.33 -39.12
C SER A 19 4.14 -13.36 -37.93
N ILE A 20 4.52 -14.06 -36.86
CA ILE A 20 4.03 -13.76 -35.53
C ILE A 20 4.72 -12.44 -35.17
N LEU A 21 4.16 -11.33 -35.66
CA LEU A 21 4.28 -10.07 -34.95
C LEU A 21 3.64 -10.34 -33.60
N LEU A 22 4.49 -10.70 -32.63
CA LEU A 22 4.16 -10.55 -31.23
C LEU A 22 3.78 -9.08 -31.10
N PHE A 23 2.48 -8.80 -31.15
CA PHE A 23 1.91 -7.69 -30.41
C PHE A 23 2.13 -8.03 -28.94
N ALA A 24 3.39 -7.96 -28.49
CA ALA A 24 3.62 -7.53 -27.13
C ALA A 24 2.84 -6.22 -27.06
N PRO A 25 1.82 -6.11 -26.19
CA PRO A 25 1.21 -4.81 -25.97
C PRO A 25 2.38 -3.90 -25.65
N ILE A 26 2.68 -2.96 -26.55
CA ILE A 26 3.57 -1.87 -26.23
C ILE A 26 2.79 -1.17 -25.13
N VAL A 27 3.09 -1.51 -23.88
CA VAL A 27 2.76 -0.67 -22.75
C VAL A 27 3.58 0.57 -23.04
N VAL A 28 2.95 1.54 -23.71
CA VAL A 28 3.51 2.88 -23.81
C VAL A 28 3.56 3.34 -22.38
N SER A 29 4.72 3.14 -21.74
CA SER A 29 4.93 3.60 -20.38
C SER A 29 4.77 5.11 -20.46
N ASN A 30 3.74 5.65 -19.81
CA ASN A 30 3.63 7.07 -19.55
C ASN A 30 4.39 7.31 -18.24
N PRO A 31 5.71 7.60 -18.27
CA PRO A 31 6.50 7.74 -17.05
C PRO A 31 5.96 8.88 -16.20
N ILE A 32 6.14 8.79 -14.88
CA ILE A 32 5.85 9.91 -13.98
C ILE A 32 6.75 11.09 -14.38
N PRO A 33 6.21 12.30 -14.63
CA PRO A 33 7.01 13.45 -15.03
C PRO A 33 8.06 13.81 -13.98
N ALA A 34 9.23 14.26 -14.41
CA ALA A 34 10.26 14.77 -13.50
C ALA A 34 9.89 16.12 -12.87
N ASP A 35 9.11 16.94 -13.57
CA ASP A 35 8.60 18.21 -13.08
C ASP A 35 7.35 17.98 -12.22
N LYS A 36 7.46 18.28 -10.92
CA LYS A 36 6.39 18.11 -9.94
C LYS A 36 5.11 18.85 -10.33
N SER A 37 5.21 19.99 -11.00
CA SER A 37 4.05 20.78 -11.44
C SER A 37 3.18 20.07 -12.49
N GLN A 38 3.76 19.09 -13.21
CA GLN A 38 3.08 18.32 -14.26
C GLN A 38 2.43 17.04 -13.73
N VAL A 39 2.78 16.61 -12.51
CA VAL A 39 2.35 15.31 -11.96
C VAL A 39 0.84 15.20 -11.85
N GLU A 40 0.16 16.25 -11.40
CA GLU A 40 -1.30 16.21 -11.24
C GLU A 40 -2.03 16.14 -12.60
N ALA A 41 -1.57 16.90 -13.59
CA ALA A 41 -2.10 16.84 -14.95
C ALA A 41 -1.86 15.47 -15.59
N TRP A 42 -0.66 14.92 -15.42
CA TRP A 42 -0.31 13.56 -15.86
C TRP A 42 -1.19 12.49 -15.19
N PHE A 43 -1.36 12.57 -13.87
CA PHE A 43 -2.14 11.62 -13.10
C PHE A 43 -3.60 11.60 -13.57
N ASN A 44 -4.22 12.78 -13.71
CA ASN A 44 -5.58 12.93 -14.20
C ASN A 44 -5.75 12.50 -15.67
N GLY A 45 -4.68 12.60 -16.48
CA GLY A 45 -4.64 12.08 -17.84
C GLY A 45 -4.65 10.54 -17.92
N ILE A 46 -4.12 9.85 -16.89
CA ILE A 46 -4.03 8.38 -16.85
C ILE A 46 -5.19 7.76 -16.09
N ILE A 47 -5.55 8.33 -14.93
CA ILE A 47 -6.62 7.83 -14.06
C ILE A 47 -7.94 8.45 -14.50
N LYS A 48 -8.43 7.96 -15.64
CA LYS A 48 -9.73 8.35 -16.20
C LYS A 48 -10.87 7.49 -15.61
N PRO A 49 -12.13 7.98 -15.67
CA PRO A 49 -13.30 7.21 -15.28
C PRO A 49 -13.33 5.82 -15.92
N VAL A 50 -13.91 4.83 -15.23
CA VAL A 50 -14.00 3.44 -15.69
C VAL A 50 -14.62 3.34 -17.09
N LYS A 51 -15.61 4.18 -17.40
CA LYS A 51 -16.28 4.24 -18.72
C LYS A 51 -15.30 4.53 -19.88
N GLU A 52 -14.19 5.21 -19.62
CA GLU A 52 -13.18 5.57 -20.62
C GLU A 52 -12.02 4.57 -20.70
N ARG A 53 -11.87 3.68 -19.70
CA ARG A 53 -10.75 2.72 -19.60
C ARG A 53 -11.17 1.26 -19.56
N GLY A 54 -12.48 0.97 -19.60
CA GLY A 54 -13.03 -0.35 -19.33
C GLY A 54 -12.47 -1.49 -20.19
N THR A 55 -11.97 -1.22 -21.40
CA THR A 55 -11.35 -2.23 -22.27
C THR A 55 -9.93 -2.63 -21.86
N THR A 56 -9.28 -1.84 -21.00
CA THR A 56 -7.89 -2.04 -20.53
C THR A 56 -7.78 -2.40 -19.06
N LEU A 57 -8.89 -2.29 -18.32
CA LEU A 57 -8.96 -2.62 -16.89
C LEU A 57 -9.30 -4.10 -16.72
N ASP A 58 -9.03 -4.63 -15.52
CA ASP A 58 -9.49 -5.96 -15.12
C ASP A 58 -11.02 -6.05 -15.28
N PRO A 59 -11.55 -7.03 -16.03
CA PRO A 59 -12.99 -7.23 -16.20
C PRO A 59 -13.77 -7.33 -14.88
N GLU A 60 -13.19 -7.92 -13.83
CA GLU A 60 -13.85 -8.02 -12.52
C GLU A 60 -14.04 -6.63 -11.88
N LEU A 61 -13.03 -5.76 -12.01
CA LEU A 61 -13.12 -4.38 -11.54
C LEU A 61 -14.18 -3.61 -12.35
N VAL A 62 -14.19 -3.76 -13.68
CA VAL A 62 -15.20 -3.09 -14.52
C VAL A 62 -16.61 -3.53 -14.12
N GLN A 63 -16.82 -4.82 -13.89
CA GLN A 63 -18.10 -5.35 -13.44
C GLN A 63 -18.49 -4.81 -12.06
N ALA A 64 -17.53 -4.73 -11.13
CA ALA A 64 -17.79 -4.23 -9.78
C ALA A 64 -18.22 -2.76 -9.75
N GLU A 65 -17.73 -1.95 -10.69
CA GLU A 65 -18.00 -0.51 -10.77
C GLU A 65 -19.30 -0.15 -11.51
N THR A 66 -20.03 -1.13 -12.05
CA THR A 66 -21.27 -0.88 -12.82
C THR A 66 -22.40 -0.29 -11.97
N GLU A 67 -22.51 -0.74 -10.72
CA GLU A 67 -23.55 -0.30 -9.78
C GLU A 67 -23.00 -0.27 -8.34
N PRO A 68 -22.23 0.78 -7.98
CA PRO A 68 -21.69 0.91 -6.65
C PRO A 68 -22.80 1.08 -5.61
N ARG A 69 -22.70 0.36 -4.49
CA ARG A 69 -23.57 0.52 -3.32
C ARG A 69 -22.90 1.44 -2.31
N ILE A 70 -23.65 2.40 -1.74
CA ILE A 70 -23.16 3.24 -0.65
C ILE A 70 -23.79 2.78 0.66
N ILE A 71 -22.98 2.63 1.71
CA ILE A 71 -23.40 2.37 3.08
C ILE A 71 -22.93 3.53 3.95
N LYS A 72 -23.83 4.17 4.71
CA LYS A 72 -23.47 5.30 5.57
C LYS A 72 -23.19 4.87 7.01
N VAL A 73 -22.06 5.33 7.56
CA VAL A 73 -21.67 5.12 8.96
C VAL A 73 -21.58 6.46 9.68
N MET A 74 -22.30 6.63 10.78
CA MET A 74 -22.25 7.86 11.60
C MET A 74 -22.33 7.54 13.09
N GLN A 75 -21.32 7.97 13.85
CA GLN A 75 -21.40 7.95 15.31
C GLN A 75 -22.48 8.93 15.78
N GLY A 76 -23.38 8.47 16.66
CA GLY A 76 -24.48 9.30 17.18
C GLY A 76 -25.78 9.27 16.36
N GLY A 77 -25.87 8.40 15.33
CA GLY A 77 -27.10 8.19 14.53
C GLY A 77 -27.09 8.92 13.19
N GLY A 78 -28.09 8.66 12.34
CA GLY A 78 -28.22 9.27 11.01
C GLY A 78 -27.52 8.52 9.87
N GLY A 79 -26.72 7.50 10.18
CA GLY A 79 -26.22 6.51 9.24
C GLY A 79 -27.04 5.21 9.27
N GLU A 80 -26.75 4.30 8.34
CA GLU A 80 -27.26 2.92 8.37
C GLU A 80 -26.61 2.13 9.52
N PHE A 81 -25.36 2.45 9.84
CA PHE A 81 -24.63 1.88 10.97
C PHE A 81 -23.98 2.97 11.83
N ASP A 82 -23.73 2.64 13.09
CA ASP A 82 -23.04 3.47 14.08
C ASP A 82 -21.53 3.14 14.17
N THR A 83 -21.13 1.96 13.67
CA THR A 83 -19.74 1.48 13.66
C THR A 83 -19.30 1.03 12.28
N ILE A 84 -17.99 1.09 12.03
CA ILE A 84 -17.39 0.67 10.75
C ILE A 84 -17.43 -0.85 10.63
N THR A 85 -17.19 -1.57 11.74
CA THR A 85 -17.22 -3.04 11.76
C THR A 85 -18.57 -3.60 11.33
N LYS A 86 -19.69 -3.08 11.85
CA LYS A 86 -21.04 -3.53 11.46
C LYS A 86 -21.34 -3.29 9.97
N ALA A 87 -20.86 -2.16 9.43
CA ALA A 87 -21.00 -1.88 8.01
C ALA A 87 -20.24 -2.89 7.14
N ILE A 88 -19.01 -3.26 7.52
CA ILE A 88 -18.22 -4.30 6.83
C ILE A 88 -18.88 -5.68 6.96
N GLU A 89 -19.41 -6.03 8.13
CA GLU A 89 -20.13 -7.28 8.38
C GLU A 89 -21.36 -7.43 7.48
N SER A 90 -22.04 -6.31 7.16
CA SER A 90 -23.22 -6.30 6.27
C SER A 90 -22.90 -6.57 4.79
N VAL A 91 -21.63 -6.48 4.39
CA VAL A 91 -21.20 -6.82 3.02
C VAL A 91 -21.09 -8.35 2.90
N PRO A 92 -21.74 -9.00 1.92
CA PRO A 92 -21.67 -10.45 1.79
C PRO A 92 -20.26 -10.93 1.41
N SER A 93 -19.89 -12.13 1.88
CA SER A 93 -18.73 -12.85 1.34
C SER A 93 -18.90 -13.10 -0.16
N GLY A 94 -17.83 -13.00 -0.93
CA GLY A 94 -17.86 -13.10 -2.39
C GLY A 94 -18.46 -11.85 -3.06
N ASN A 95 -18.44 -10.70 -2.37
CA ASN A 95 -18.94 -9.43 -2.91
C ASN A 95 -18.35 -9.13 -4.30
N ALA A 96 -19.21 -8.89 -5.29
CA ALA A 96 -18.81 -8.64 -6.68
C ALA A 96 -19.11 -7.20 -7.15
N LYS A 97 -19.54 -6.31 -6.24
CA LYS A 97 -19.87 -4.91 -6.53
C LYS A 97 -19.05 -3.97 -5.66
N ARG A 98 -18.69 -2.79 -6.15
CA ARG A 98 -18.07 -1.74 -5.34
C ARG A 98 -19.01 -1.37 -4.19
N VAL A 99 -18.56 -1.54 -2.95
CA VAL A 99 -19.29 -1.07 -1.75
C VAL A 99 -18.51 0.07 -1.12
N ILE A 100 -19.11 1.25 -1.11
CA ILE A 100 -18.56 2.48 -0.53
C ILE A 100 -19.14 2.67 0.86
N ILE A 101 -18.35 2.40 1.87
CA ILE A 101 -18.66 2.71 3.26
C ILE A 101 -18.26 4.17 3.50
N SER A 102 -19.26 5.05 3.43
CA SER A 102 -19.13 6.48 3.66
C SER A 102 -19.18 6.76 5.17
N ILE A 103 -18.08 7.19 5.74
CA ILE A 103 -17.88 7.36 7.17
C ILE A 103 -17.97 8.85 7.52
N GLY A 104 -18.91 9.21 8.38
CA GLY A 104 -19.06 10.55 8.91
C GLY A 104 -17.89 10.96 9.83
N PRO A 105 -17.77 12.25 10.17
CA PRO A 105 -16.74 12.69 11.10
C PRO A 105 -16.93 12.06 12.48
N GLY A 106 -15.83 11.78 13.16
CA GLY A 106 -15.86 11.14 14.47
C GLY A 106 -14.57 10.40 14.79
N SER A 107 -14.51 9.82 15.99
CA SER A 107 -13.40 8.98 16.43
C SER A 107 -13.90 7.57 16.69
N TYR A 108 -13.62 6.68 15.75
CA TYR A 108 -14.04 5.28 15.72
C TYR A 108 -12.96 4.44 16.39
N LYS A 109 -13.12 4.20 17.71
CA LYS A 109 -12.23 3.31 18.45
C LYS A 109 -12.60 1.84 18.20
N GLU A 110 -12.12 1.28 17.10
CA GLU A 110 -12.43 -0.06 16.62
C GLU A 110 -11.16 -0.73 16.08
N LYS A 111 -11.02 -2.04 16.32
CA LYS A 111 -10.04 -2.86 15.60
C LYS A 111 -10.70 -3.40 14.33
N ILE A 112 -10.40 -2.79 13.19
CA ILE A 112 -11.12 -3.00 11.94
C ILE A 112 -10.37 -4.05 11.10
N ARG A 113 -11.08 -5.07 10.64
CA ARG A 113 -10.58 -6.02 9.64
C ARG A 113 -11.55 -6.13 8.48
N ILE A 114 -11.02 -6.06 7.25
CA ILE A 114 -11.76 -6.36 6.03
C ILE A 114 -11.16 -7.63 5.45
N GLU A 115 -11.95 -8.70 5.48
CA GLU A 115 -11.49 -10.03 5.11
C GLU A 115 -11.27 -10.18 3.61
N ARG A 116 -10.35 -11.08 3.25
CA ARG A 116 -10.00 -11.41 1.86
C ARG A 116 -11.18 -11.76 0.96
N ASN A 117 -12.23 -12.36 1.53
CA ASN A 117 -13.41 -12.77 0.79
C ASN A 117 -14.43 -11.64 0.57
N LYS A 118 -14.12 -10.38 0.92
CA LYS A 118 -14.97 -9.22 0.66
C LYS A 118 -14.25 -8.18 -0.22
N PRO A 119 -13.97 -8.47 -1.51
CA PRO A 119 -13.25 -7.53 -2.38
C PRO A 119 -14.09 -6.29 -2.70
N PHE A 120 -13.47 -5.28 -3.31
CA PHE A 120 -14.11 -4.05 -3.80
C PHE A 120 -14.76 -3.17 -2.70
N ILE A 121 -14.23 -3.21 -1.48
CA ILE A 121 -14.68 -2.30 -0.41
C ILE A 121 -13.92 -0.97 -0.48
N THR A 122 -14.64 0.13 -0.26
CA THR A 122 -14.07 1.47 -0.11
C THR A 122 -14.45 2.04 1.25
N LEU A 123 -13.47 2.52 2.02
CA LEU A 123 -13.72 3.39 3.17
C LEU A 123 -13.50 4.83 2.73
N LEU A 124 -14.52 5.67 2.84
CA LEU A 124 -14.50 7.05 2.35
C LEU A 124 -14.91 8.02 3.46
N GLY A 125 -14.02 8.96 3.78
CA GLY A 125 -14.32 10.12 4.63
C GLY A 125 -14.53 11.41 3.85
N ASP A 126 -14.95 12.46 4.55
CA ASP A 126 -14.93 13.84 4.06
C ASP A 126 -13.51 14.41 4.19
N PRO A 127 -12.86 14.89 3.12
CA PRO A 127 -11.51 15.48 3.21
C PRO A 127 -11.42 16.68 4.14
N LYS A 128 -12.53 17.39 4.40
CA LYS A 128 -12.57 18.53 5.34
C LYS A 128 -12.71 18.09 6.79
N ASN A 129 -13.27 16.91 7.04
CA ASN A 129 -13.53 16.37 8.37
C ASN A 129 -13.29 14.86 8.39
N MET A 130 -12.04 14.46 8.14
CA MET A 130 -11.69 13.05 8.01
C MET A 130 -11.97 12.29 9.31
N PRO A 131 -12.64 11.12 9.27
CA PRO A 131 -12.85 10.29 10.44
C PRO A 131 -11.51 9.79 11.00
N ASN A 132 -11.46 9.61 12.31
CA ASN A 132 -10.34 9.02 13.03
C ASN A 132 -10.62 7.55 13.35
N LEU A 133 -10.01 6.65 12.60
CA LEU A 133 -10.04 5.21 12.84
C LEU A 133 -8.89 4.91 13.79
N THR A 134 -9.18 4.48 15.01
CA THR A 134 -8.15 4.36 16.05
C THR A 134 -8.25 3.10 16.89
N PHE A 135 -7.11 2.53 17.24
CA PHE A 135 -6.99 1.45 18.20
C PHE A 135 -5.60 1.49 18.86
N ASP A 136 -5.41 0.80 19.98
CA ASP A 136 -4.18 0.81 20.80
C ASP A 136 -3.55 -0.59 20.91
N GLY A 137 -3.69 -1.40 19.87
CA GLY A 137 -3.11 -2.73 19.80
C GLY A 137 -1.58 -2.69 19.74
N THR A 138 -0.92 -3.58 20.49
CA THR A 138 0.54 -3.75 20.47
C THR A 138 0.91 -5.20 20.12
N ALA A 139 2.15 -5.41 19.70
CA ALA A 139 2.68 -6.74 19.42
C ALA A 139 2.70 -7.66 20.64
N LYS A 140 2.83 -7.11 21.85
CA LYS A 140 2.70 -7.89 23.08
C LYS A 140 1.36 -8.60 23.18
N GLN A 141 0.29 -7.97 22.71
CA GLN A 141 -1.07 -8.52 22.79
C GLN A 141 -1.45 -9.32 21.53
N TYR A 142 -1.04 -8.87 20.34
CA TYR A 142 -1.54 -9.41 19.08
C TYR A 142 -0.46 -9.99 18.16
N GLY A 143 0.82 -9.84 18.49
CA GLY A 143 1.89 -9.89 17.50
C GLY A 143 1.91 -8.64 16.62
N THR A 144 3.04 -8.37 15.95
CA THR A 144 3.23 -7.13 15.19
C THR A 144 2.14 -6.91 14.15
N VAL A 145 1.96 -7.85 13.21
CA VAL A 145 1.06 -7.67 12.06
C VAL A 145 -0.41 -7.54 12.45
N ASP A 146 -0.84 -8.24 13.51
CA ASP A 146 -2.22 -8.22 13.99
C ASP A 146 -2.46 -7.15 15.05
N SER A 147 -1.46 -6.34 15.40
CA SER A 147 -1.65 -5.14 16.24
C SER A 147 -2.35 -3.98 15.51
N ALA A 148 -2.47 -4.10 14.19
CA ALA A 148 -3.03 -3.10 13.29
C ALA A 148 -4.42 -2.59 13.71
N THR A 149 -4.60 -1.26 13.64
CA THR A 149 -5.91 -0.60 13.78
C THR A 149 -6.83 -0.94 12.62
N LEU A 150 -6.32 -0.84 11.39
CA LEU A 150 -7.00 -1.27 10.17
C LEU A 150 -6.20 -2.38 9.49
N ILE A 151 -6.82 -3.56 9.34
CA ILE A 151 -6.31 -4.68 8.54
C ILE A 151 -7.18 -4.79 7.30
N THR A 152 -6.61 -4.62 6.11
CA THR A 152 -7.31 -4.89 4.86
C THR A 152 -6.61 -6.01 4.09
N GLU A 153 -7.32 -7.12 3.94
CA GLU A 153 -6.93 -8.27 3.11
C GLU A 153 -7.73 -8.32 1.81
N SER A 154 -8.64 -7.35 1.63
CA SER A 154 -9.59 -7.23 0.53
C SER A 154 -8.90 -6.73 -0.73
N ASN A 155 -8.96 -7.51 -1.81
CA ASN A 155 -8.48 -7.04 -3.11
C ASN A 155 -9.33 -5.86 -3.59
N TYR A 156 -8.70 -4.93 -4.31
CA TYR A 156 -9.34 -3.71 -4.81
C TYR A 156 -9.87 -2.78 -3.73
N PHE A 157 -9.31 -2.88 -2.52
CA PHE A 157 -9.64 -1.97 -1.43
C PHE A 157 -9.26 -0.53 -1.77
N VAL A 158 -10.12 0.42 -1.39
CA VAL A 158 -9.79 1.85 -1.47
C VAL A 158 -10.01 2.52 -0.12
N GLY A 159 -8.99 3.20 0.40
CA GLY A 159 -9.13 4.12 1.53
C GLY A 159 -8.98 5.55 1.05
N ALA A 160 -9.95 6.43 1.31
CA ALA A 160 -9.85 7.82 0.92
C ALA A 160 -10.30 8.77 2.03
N ASN A 161 -9.48 9.79 2.31
CA ASN A 161 -9.76 10.82 3.31
C ASN A 161 -9.96 10.25 4.72
N LEU A 162 -8.98 9.50 5.23
CA LEU A 162 -9.03 8.83 6.53
C LEU A 162 -7.84 9.20 7.40
N ASN A 163 -8.05 9.34 8.71
CA ASN A 163 -6.97 9.20 9.68
C ASN A 163 -7.00 7.77 10.22
N ILE A 164 -5.89 7.05 10.08
CA ILE A 164 -5.71 5.66 10.54
C ILE A 164 -4.60 5.70 11.58
N VAL A 165 -4.95 5.49 12.85
CA VAL A 165 -4.09 5.83 13.98
C VAL A 165 -3.96 4.67 14.95
N ASN A 166 -2.74 4.17 15.13
CA ASN A 166 -2.45 3.39 16.33
C ASN A 166 -2.09 4.34 17.48
N SER A 167 -2.88 4.31 18.55
CA SER A 167 -2.76 5.18 19.72
C SER A 167 -1.98 4.56 20.88
N ALA A 168 -1.29 3.43 20.66
CA ALA A 168 -0.34 2.89 21.63
C ALA A 168 0.74 3.94 21.99
N PRO A 169 1.25 3.95 23.23
CA PRO A 169 2.28 4.90 23.64
C PRO A 169 3.57 4.68 22.83
N ARG A 170 4.36 5.76 22.68
CA ARG A 170 5.70 5.69 22.09
C ARG A 170 6.52 4.61 22.84
N PRO A 171 7.23 3.72 22.12
CA PRO A 171 8.16 2.80 22.76
C PRO A 171 9.20 3.56 23.61
N ASP A 172 9.46 3.07 24.81
CA ASP A 172 10.39 3.66 25.78
C ASP A 172 11.75 2.93 25.84
N GLY A 173 12.00 2.03 24.88
CA GLY A 173 13.16 1.14 24.84
C GLY A 173 13.15 0.00 25.88
N LYS A 174 12.13 -0.06 26.76
CA LYS A 174 12.03 -1.05 27.85
C LYS A 174 10.86 -2.01 27.64
N MET A 175 9.79 -1.55 27.01
CA MET A 175 8.59 -2.35 26.78
C MET A 175 8.84 -3.45 25.73
N VAL A 176 8.73 -4.70 26.16
CA VAL A 176 8.75 -5.86 25.24
C VAL A 176 7.47 -5.89 24.42
N GLY A 177 7.58 -6.00 23.10
CA GLY A 177 6.44 -6.08 22.18
C GLY A 177 5.76 -4.73 21.92
N ALA A 178 6.54 -3.64 21.88
CA ALA A 178 6.04 -2.27 21.73
C ALA A 178 5.64 -1.89 20.29
N GLN A 179 5.88 -2.74 19.30
CA GLN A 179 5.44 -2.50 17.92
C GLN A 179 3.93 -2.32 17.86
N ALA A 180 3.46 -1.34 17.09
CA ALA A 180 2.07 -0.93 17.10
C ALA A 180 1.63 -0.42 15.72
N VAL A 181 1.06 -1.32 14.92
CA VAL A 181 0.68 -1.05 13.53
C VAL A 181 -0.58 -0.19 13.46
N ALA A 182 -0.60 0.84 12.61
CA ALA A 182 -1.80 1.60 12.31
C ALA A 182 -2.56 0.97 11.14
N LEU A 183 -1.86 0.69 10.05
CA LEU A 183 -2.42 0.06 8.85
C LEU A 183 -1.63 -1.19 8.47
N ARG A 184 -2.35 -2.30 8.26
CA ARG A 184 -1.85 -3.45 7.52
C ARG A 184 -2.64 -3.61 6.22
N VAL A 185 -1.94 -3.63 5.10
CA VAL A 185 -2.53 -3.86 3.77
C VAL A 185 -1.91 -5.10 3.13
N SER A 186 -2.75 -6.06 2.75
CA SER A 186 -2.33 -7.31 2.08
C SER A 186 -3.26 -7.75 0.94
N GLY A 187 -4.30 -6.96 0.65
CA GLY A 187 -5.20 -7.14 -0.47
C GLY A 187 -4.61 -6.53 -1.73
N ASP A 188 -4.57 -7.29 -2.82
CA ASP A 188 -3.95 -6.86 -4.06
C ASP A 188 -4.72 -5.71 -4.71
N ARG A 189 -4.00 -4.82 -5.42
CA ARG A 189 -4.55 -3.66 -6.13
C ARG A 189 -5.29 -2.69 -5.21
N SER A 190 -4.77 -2.50 -3.99
CA SER A 190 -5.33 -1.55 -3.02
C SER A 190 -4.81 -0.13 -3.26
N ALA A 191 -5.65 0.88 -3.02
CA ALA A 191 -5.26 2.28 -3.17
C ALA A 191 -5.65 3.14 -1.96
N PHE A 192 -4.82 4.12 -1.64
CA PHE A 192 -5.02 5.07 -0.56
C PHE A 192 -4.84 6.49 -1.07
N TYR A 193 -5.83 7.35 -0.81
CA TYR A 193 -5.84 8.75 -1.27
C TYR A 193 -6.06 9.69 -0.09
N ASN A 194 -5.17 10.66 0.10
CA ASN A 194 -5.30 11.66 1.16
C ASN A 194 -5.56 11.03 2.54
N CYS A 195 -4.79 9.99 2.88
CA CYS A 195 -4.88 9.30 4.17
C CYS A 195 -3.73 9.72 5.07
N LYS A 196 -4.01 9.87 6.37
CA LYS A 196 -2.98 10.03 7.41
C LYS A 196 -2.82 8.71 8.15
N ILE A 197 -1.65 8.09 8.04
CA ILE A 197 -1.33 6.80 8.68
C ILE A 197 -0.31 7.09 9.79
N ILE A 198 -0.74 6.91 11.02
CA ILE A 198 -0.07 7.51 12.18
C ILE A 198 0.21 6.47 13.26
N GLY A 199 1.47 6.38 13.66
CA GLY A 199 1.93 5.57 14.78
C GLY A 199 3.33 5.97 15.25
N PHE A 200 4.05 4.98 15.78
CA PHE A 200 5.48 5.07 16.14
C PHE A 200 6.24 3.95 15.41
N GLN A 201 6.65 2.90 16.13
CA GLN A 201 7.30 1.73 15.54
C GLN A 201 6.30 0.88 14.75
N ASP A 202 6.69 0.46 13.55
CA ASP A 202 5.92 -0.42 12.65
C ASP A 202 4.56 0.17 12.21
N THR A 203 4.48 1.48 11.97
CA THR A 203 3.21 2.19 11.67
C THR A 203 2.43 1.62 10.47
N LEU A 204 3.09 1.34 9.36
CA LEU A 204 2.50 0.81 8.12
C LEU A 204 3.12 -0.56 7.78
N CYS A 205 2.33 -1.60 7.94
CA CYS A 205 2.62 -2.93 7.42
C CYS A 205 2.09 -3.04 5.98
N ASP A 206 2.92 -2.64 5.02
CA ASP A 206 2.72 -2.84 3.59
C ASP A 206 3.14 -4.28 3.22
N ASP A 207 2.28 -5.22 3.63
CA ASP A 207 2.56 -6.65 3.81
C ASP A 207 2.89 -7.36 2.49
N ARG A 208 1.95 -7.35 1.53
CA ARG A 208 2.09 -8.01 0.22
C ARG A 208 1.03 -7.51 -0.77
N GLY A 209 1.32 -7.62 -2.07
CA GLY A 209 0.41 -7.21 -3.13
C GLY A 209 0.80 -5.87 -3.75
N ASN A 210 0.04 -5.42 -4.74
CA ASN A 210 0.27 -4.16 -5.45
C ASN A 210 -0.52 -3.04 -4.80
N HIS A 211 0.15 -2.02 -4.26
CA HIS A 211 -0.51 -0.92 -3.57
C HIS A 211 -0.13 0.46 -4.12
N PHE A 212 -1.05 1.41 -4.02
CA PHE A 212 -0.84 2.78 -4.44
C PHE A 212 -1.24 3.76 -3.34
N PHE A 213 -0.34 4.65 -2.95
CA PHE A 213 -0.57 5.71 -1.97
C PHE A 213 -0.37 7.06 -2.66
N LYS A 214 -1.40 7.91 -2.69
CA LYS A 214 -1.33 9.25 -3.28
C LYS A 214 -1.75 10.31 -2.27
N ASP A 215 -0.95 11.38 -2.17
CA ASP A 215 -1.22 12.52 -1.30
C ASP A 215 -1.40 12.13 0.18
N CYS A 216 -0.75 11.03 0.60
CA CYS A 216 -0.83 10.52 1.96
C CYS A 216 0.18 11.22 2.88
N HIS A 217 -0.04 11.08 4.17
CA HIS A 217 0.91 11.45 5.22
C HIS A 217 1.17 10.22 6.10
N ILE A 218 2.44 9.82 6.24
CA ILE A 218 2.83 8.65 7.05
C ILE A 218 3.77 9.11 8.16
N ARG A 219 3.39 8.85 9.41
CA ARG A 219 4.13 9.30 10.60
C ARG A 219 4.60 8.14 11.46
N GLY A 220 5.90 8.07 11.75
CA GLY A 220 6.44 7.03 12.64
C GLY A 220 7.87 7.28 13.13
N THR A 221 8.50 6.23 13.67
CA THR A 221 9.85 6.28 14.26
C THR A 221 10.81 5.25 13.65
N VAL A 222 10.62 3.98 13.98
CA VAL A 222 11.49 2.86 13.60
C VAL A 222 10.70 1.90 12.71
N ASP A 223 11.30 1.52 11.58
CA ASP A 223 10.75 0.58 10.58
C ASP A 223 9.30 0.88 10.21
N PHE A 224 8.91 2.15 10.20
CA PHE A 224 7.50 2.49 10.25
C PHE A 224 6.79 2.33 8.90
N ILE A 225 7.52 1.96 7.85
CA ILE A 225 7.01 1.40 6.60
C ILE A 225 7.74 0.08 6.32
N PHE A 226 7.06 -1.05 6.47
CA PHE A 226 7.69 -2.38 6.38
C PHE A 226 6.77 -3.43 5.74
N GLY A 227 7.37 -4.54 5.29
CA GLY A 227 6.67 -5.63 4.59
C GLY A 227 7.31 -5.96 3.23
N SER A 228 6.56 -6.65 2.36
CA SER A 228 7.01 -7.12 1.05
C SER A 228 6.03 -6.72 -0.08
N GLY A 229 5.31 -5.61 0.08
CA GLY A 229 4.47 -5.04 -0.97
C GLY A 229 5.23 -4.60 -2.22
N THR A 230 4.49 -4.44 -3.32
CA THR A 230 4.94 -3.77 -4.55
C THR A 230 4.18 -2.44 -4.62
N SER A 231 4.80 -1.37 -4.15
CA SER A 231 4.05 -0.16 -3.80
C SER A 231 4.64 1.11 -4.37
N LEU A 232 3.74 1.96 -4.88
CA LEU A 232 4.05 3.32 -5.31
C LEU A 232 3.46 4.33 -4.32
N TYR A 233 4.32 5.15 -3.75
CA TYR A 233 3.99 6.27 -2.86
C TYR A 233 4.21 7.58 -3.61
N LEU A 234 3.15 8.12 -4.22
CA LEU A 234 3.18 9.32 -5.03
C LEU A 234 2.78 10.55 -4.21
N ASN A 235 3.60 11.60 -4.23
CA ASN A 235 3.35 12.86 -3.53
C ASN A 235 2.98 12.64 -2.04
N THR A 236 3.61 11.68 -1.39
CA THR A 236 3.36 11.30 0.01
C THR A 236 4.37 11.99 0.92
N GLU A 237 3.90 12.57 2.02
CA GLU A 237 4.75 13.10 3.08
C GLU A 237 5.11 11.99 4.08
N ILE A 238 6.39 11.87 4.38
CA ILE A 238 6.93 10.98 5.40
C ILE A 238 7.41 11.87 6.55
N PHE A 239 6.78 11.75 7.72
CA PHE A 239 7.12 12.54 8.91
C PHE A 239 7.76 11.66 9.98
N VAL A 240 9.02 11.97 10.32
CA VAL A 240 9.82 11.16 11.26
C VAL A 240 9.86 11.83 12.64
N VAL A 241 9.35 11.12 13.64
CA VAL A 241 9.15 11.66 14.98
C VAL A 241 10.41 11.46 15.85
N GLY A 242 11.10 12.54 16.17
CA GLY A 242 12.25 12.52 17.09
C GLY A 242 11.86 12.27 18.55
N ASP A 243 12.82 11.82 19.34
CA ASP A 243 12.64 11.73 20.79
C ASP A 243 12.75 13.11 21.47
N PRO A 244 11.74 13.55 22.23
CA PRO A 244 11.81 14.81 22.99
C PRO A 244 12.91 14.83 24.06
N GLU A 245 13.32 13.67 24.60
CA GLU A 245 14.31 13.54 25.67
C GLU A 245 15.76 13.35 25.14
N GLY A 246 15.91 13.30 23.81
CA GLY A 246 17.17 13.11 23.09
C GLY A 246 17.34 11.67 22.60
N ASP A 247 17.50 11.49 21.28
CA ASP A 247 17.47 10.20 20.58
C ASP A 247 18.52 9.19 21.11
N PRO A 248 18.12 8.11 21.81
CA PRO A 248 18.98 6.94 22.00
C PRO A 248 18.76 5.89 20.90
N GLU A 249 17.74 6.03 20.06
CA GLU A 249 17.30 5.07 19.05
C GLU A 249 17.39 5.66 17.64
N MET A 250 17.98 4.92 16.69
CA MET A 250 18.04 5.32 15.28
C MET A 250 16.64 5.28 14.66
N ALA A 251 16.16 6.41 14.16
CA ALA A 251 14.94 6.45 13.35
C ALA A 251 15.21 5.87 11.95
N ILE A 252 14.34 4.96 11.51
CA ILE A 252 14.49 4.24 10.25
C ILE A 252 13.13 4.25 9.54
N ILE A 253 13.10 4.76 8.31
CA ILE A 253 11.87 4.90 7.55
C ILE A 253 11.36 3.55 7.04
N THR A 254 12.21 2.83 6.29
CA THR A 254 11.79 1.59 5.62
C THR A 254 12.50 0.34 6.11
N ALA A 255 11.78 -0.77 6.15
CA ALA A 255 12.31 -2.11 6.42
C ALA A 255 11.71 -3.13 5.43
N HIS A 256 12.19 -3.12 4.19
CA HIS A 256 11.64 -3.96 3.12
C HIS A 256 12.07 -5.43 3.28
N ALA A 257 11.13 -6.35 3.07
CA ALA A 257 11.23 -7.78 3.39
C ALA A 257 11.45 -8.68 2.17
N ARG A 258 11.98 -8.14 1.08
CA ARG A 258 12.26 -8.92 -0.13
C ARG A 258 13.41 -9.88 0.13
N GLU A 259 13.23 -11.16 -0.19
CA GLU A 259 14.22 -12.19 0.14
C GLU A 259 15.14 -12.51 -1.04
N SER A 260 14.62 -12.47 -2.27
CA SER A 260 15.35 -12.86 -3.48
C SER A 260 15.28 -11.84 -4.63
N SER A 261 16.26 -11.88 -5.54
CA SER A 261 16.26 -11.05 -6.76
C SER A 261 15.16 -11.43 -7.77
N SER A 262 14.58 -12.63 -7.65
CA SER A 262 13.45 -13.09 -8.47
C SER A 262 12.10 -12.53 -8.04
N GLU A 263 11.97 -12.04 -6.80
CA GLU A 263 10.75 -11.38 -6.34
C GLU A 263 10.61 -10.00 -6.99
N ASP A 264 9.43 -9.67 -7.50
CA ASP A 264 9.12 -8.35 -8.06
C ASP A 264 8.42 -7.43 -7.04
N THR A 265 8.93 -7.42 -5.81
CA THR A 265 8.45 -6.57 -4.70
C THR A 265 9.37 -5.38 -4.47
N GLY A 266 8.88 -4.31 -3.88
CA GLY A 266 9.67 -3.10 -3.69
C GLY A 266 8.81 -1.87 -3.41
N TYR A 267 9.42 -0.87 -2.80
CA TYR A 267 8.79 0.45 -2.60
C TYR A 267 9.39 1.50 -3.53
N SER A 268 8.54 2.31 -4.15
CA SER A 268 8.92 3.47 -4.93
C SER A 268 8.26 4.71 -4.36
N PHE A 269 9.04 5.64 -3.83
CA PHE A 269 8.60 6.94 -3.35
C PHE A 269 8.90 7.99 -4.39
N VAL A 270 7.87 8.71 -4.85
CA VAL A 270 8.00 9.65 -5.97
C VAL A 270 7.35 10.99 -5.66
N HIS A 271 8.07 12.10 -5.84
CA HIS A 271 7.59 13.48 -5.60
C HIS A 271 7.15 13.78 -4.16
N GLY A 272 7.46 12.89 -3.22
CA GLY A 272 7.16 13.03 -1.81
C GLY A 272 8.10 14.00 -1.10
N ARG A 273 7.98 14.05 0.23
CA ARG A 273 8.89 14.78 1.12
C ARG A 273 9.19 13.96 2.36
N ILE A 274 10.42 14.04 2.85
CA ILE A 274 10.84 13.50 4.14
C ILE A 274 11.11 14.67 5.08
N THR A 275 10.29 14.81 6.11
CA THR A 275 10.36 15.87 7.12
C THR A 275 10.31 15.25 8.51
N GLY A 276 10.50 16.05 9.56
CA GLY A 276 10.37 15.54 10.92
C GLY A 276 11.13 16.33 11.97
N THR A 277 11.13 15.80 13.18
CA THR A 277 11.87 16.34 14.33
C THR A 277 13.00 15.43 14.79
N ALA A 278 13.07 14.20 14.24
CA ALA A 278 14.16 13.28 14.49
C ALA A 278 15.48 13.81 13.94
N LYS A 279 16.58 13.32 14.47
CA LYS A 279 17.92 13.54 13.91
C LYS A 279 18.48 12.21 13.43
N ASP A 280 19.40 12.28 12.48
CA ASP A 280 20.17 11.12 12.06
C ASP A 280 19.31 9.96 11.51
N VAL A 281 18.32 10.31 10.69
CA VAL A 281 17.33 9.39 10.14
C VAL A 281 17.88 8.59 8.97
N PHE A 282 17.68 7.27 8.97
CA PHE A 282 17.98 6.43 7.81
C PHE A 282 16.75 6.22 6.91
N LEU A 283 16.95 6.28 5.60
CA LEU A 283 15.95 6.00 4.56
C LEU A 283 15.41 4.56 4.64
N GLY A 284 16.23 3.64 5.14
CA GLY A 284 15.83 2.28 5.40
C GLY A 284 16.96 1.38 5.87
N ARG A 285 16.58 0.14 6.20
CA ARG A 285 17.48 -0.98 6.46
C ARG A 285 16.96 -2.26 5.80
N ALA A 286 17.85 -3.23 5.63
CA ALA A 286 17.51 -4.56 5.13
C ALA A 286 16.82 -5.40 6.22
N TRP A 287 15.48 -5.57 6.15
CA TRP A 287 14.80 -6.54 7.02
C TRP A 287 15.11 -7.98 6.58
N LYS A 288 15.13 -8.20 5.25
CA LYS A 288 15.48 -9.47 4.61
C LYS A 288 16.67 -9.31 3.65
N SER A 289 17.04 -10.36 2.95
CA SER A 289 18.29 -10.48 2.20
C SER A 289 18.40 -9.66 0.91
N SER A 290 17.29 -9.23 0.31
CA SER A 290 17.30 -8.55 -0.99
C SER A 290 16.35 -7.33 -1.06
N PRO A 291 16.35 -6.42 -0.06
CA PRO A 291 15.40 -5.31 0.01
C PRO A 291 15.47 -4.42 -1.24
N ARG A 292 14.34 -3.81 -1.62
CA ARG A 292 14.28 -2.89 -2.77
C ARG A 292 13.43 -1.69 -2.43
N VAL A 293 14.08 -0.53 -2.30
CA VAL A 293 13.42 0.75 -2.00
C VAL A 293 14.07 1.83 -2.85
N VAL A 294 13.26 2.66 -3.50
CA VAL A 294 13.70 3.74 -4.37
C VAL A 294 13.02 5.04 -3.96
N TYR A 295 13.79 6.12 -3.86
CA TYR A 295 13.29 7.48 -3.69
C TYR A 295 13.63 8.28 -4.95
N SER A 296 12.64 8.91 -5.58
CA SER A 296 12.79 9.66 -6.85
C SER A 296 12.08 11.00 -6.75
N TYR A 297 12.77 12.09 -7.06
CA TYR A 297 12.22 13.46 -6.94
C TYR A 297 11.66 13.77 -5.53
N THR A 298 12.14 13.07 -4.51
CA THR A 298 11.72 13.24 -3.13
C THR A 298 12.58 14.31 -2.47
N GLU A 299 11.96 15.34 -1.92
CA GLU A 299 12.66 16.33 -1.12
C GLU A 299 12.98 15.73 0.25
N MET A 300 14.19 15.97 0.77
CA MET A 300 14.62 15.43 2.05
C MET A 300 15.15 16.57 2.91
N ASP A 301 14.56 16.77 4.09
CA ASP A 301 15.08 17.72 5.07
C ASP A 301 16.44 17.24 5.63
N GLU A 302 17.16 18.14 6.31
CA GLU A 302 18.51 17.89 6.89
C GLU A 302 18.54 16.81 8.00
N ILE A 303 17.39 16.25 8.35
CA ILE A 303 17.26 15.15 9.31
C ILE A 303 17.82 13.83 8.78
N VAL A 304 17.93 13.67 7.46
CA VAL A 304 18.40 12.42 6.85
C VAL A 304 19.91 12.27 7.01
N HIS A 305 20.33 11.15 7.60
CA HIS A 305 21.73 10.80 7.77
C HIS A 305 22.45 10.83 6.41
N PRO A 306 23.64 11.45 6.26
CA PRO A 306 24.35 11.58 4.97
C PRO A 306 24.66 10.24 4.26
N GLY A 307 24.88 9.18 5.04
CA GLY A 307 25.03 7.81 4.54
C GLY A 307 23.75 7.18 3.95
N GLY A 308 22.58 7.78 4.14
CA GLY A 308 21.29 7.37 3.57
C GLY A 308 20.69 6.09 4.14
N TRP A 309 21.44 5.00 4.17
CA TRP A 309 20.96 3.66 4.52
C TRP A 309 21.70 3.08 5.72
N SER A 310 21.01 2.27 6.52
CA SER A 310 21.60 1.59 7.66
C SER A 310 21.91 0.13 7.34
N SER A 311 23.15 -0.28 7.63
CA SER A 311 23.55 -1.69 7.61
C SER A 311 23.11 -2.45 8.87
N ASN A 312 22.35 -1.82 9.78
CA ASN A 312 21.84 -2.48 10.99
C ASN A 312 22.94 -3.01 11.94
N ARG A 313 24.16 -2.45 11.84
CA ARG A 313 25.41 -2.99 12.43
C ARG A 313 25.78 -4.40 11.94
N GLN A 314 25.27 -4.80 10.78
CA GLN A 314 25.62 -6.00 10.02
C GLN A 314 26.42 -5.58 8.79
N PRO A 315 27.74 -5.35 8.93
CA PRO A 315 28.58 -4.84 7.86
C PRO A 315 28.57 -5.73 6.60
N GLU A 316 28.26 -7.02 6.74
CA GLU A 316 28.10 -7.95 5.63
C GLU A 316 26.91 -7.64 4.71
N ARG A 317 25.99 -6.76 5.13
CA ARG A 317 24.84 -6.31 4.33
C ARG A 317 25.00 -4.90 3.76
N ALA A 318 26.21 -4.32 3.86
CA ALA A 318 26.50 -2.96 3.42
C ALA A 318 26.88 -2.87 1.92
N GLU A 319 27.08 -4.01 1.24
CA GLU A 319 27.43 -4.09 -0.19
C GLU A 319 26.21 -4.41 -1.08
#